data_AF-A0A497JJP7-F1
#
_entry.id   AF-A0A497JJP7-F1
#
_cell.length_a   1.000
_cell.length_b   1.000
_cell.length_c   1.000
_cell.angle_alpha   90.00
_cell.angle_beta   90.00
_cell.angle_gamma   90.00
#
_symmetry.space_group_name_H-M   'P 1'
#
loop_
_entity.id
_entity.type
_entity.pdbx_description
1 polymer ?
#
loop_
_entity_poly.entity_id
_entity_poly.type
_entity_poly.pdbx_seq_one_letter_code
_entity_poly.pdbx_strand_id
1 'polypeptide(L)'
;MTEKLVEKMETYLSSFLPAVQLKEAIKELKKLIPDIKNQAERLSNEIEENLREILVKKLDIVWKEARENVAARLMQVEDDITQLMYSIYNNLRTNPLKEIRFALTPQTDPKEVANIATTAEQNWNLTKIGVSESIIAEMETSASMRKTGDFLYRAGKFNEALKWYARALTAIMYPQSSPQNSETTPRYAIGEYIPFGALKLENYDVNFDGKQELIYIPSREIGGLNILGAVINKGGYQWPETRLKGIIIPLLGVFPDNKILFANWENPRLYDAKIVTNDGEPLTIKRSSETITVIPSYDFLCGDVDGDEETEIVALTYPAGIAIYKYNGECLEEVYKRVTGKICAGILADINGDGKNEIIIVSSNGQITAVSLETPSKTLISEGTITDPITCVISVGRILNEDADEIYITSQREGILQLTLHQDKLSIVRISSESPISLTIAKTRKESKPHLITLNYSLNGLNLSFFSVEEVLGVASISKLFEIPLYLPEPIEIKRGKNLCSGDIRTSRNIAKSLDIDNDSVDEFFFAFEKTLIGIDLKF
;
A
#
# COMPACT_ATOMS: atom_id res chain seq x y z
N MET A 1 -45.19 -36.91 -47.54
CA MET A 1 -44.24 -37.92 -48.05
C MET A 1 -44.96 -39.05 -48.77
N THR A 2 -46.05 -39.58 -48.20
CA THR A 2 -46.89 -40.65 -48.77
C THR A 2 -47.45 -40.32 -50.16
N GLU A 3 -47.98 -39.10 -50.39
CA GLU A 3 -48.48 -38.69 -51.71
C GLU A 3 -47.39 -38.73 -52.80
N LYS A 4 -46.18 -38.26 -52.50
CA LYS A 4 -45.02 -38.35 -53.42
C LYS A 4 -44.58 -39.78 -53.68
N LEU A 5 -44.76 -40.69 -52.71
CA LEU A 5 -44.44 -42.10 -52.89
C LEU A 5 -45.46 -42.79 -53.81
N VAL A 6 -46.74 -42.45 -53.64
CA VAL A 6 -47.83 -42.91 -54.50
C VAL A 6 -47.64 -42.41 -55.93
N GLU A 7 -47.28 -41.14 -56.11
CA GLU A 7 -47.02 -40.54 -57.43
C GLU A 7 -45.84 -41.25 -58.14
N LYS A 8 -44.78 -41.59 -57.41
CA LYS A 8 -43.67 -42.40 -57.92
C LYS A 8 -44.10 -43.82 -58.28
N MET A 9 -44.92 -44.47 -57.45
CA MET A 9 -45.43 -45.81 -57.74
C MET A 9 -46.38 -45.80 -58.93
N GLU A 10 -47.24 -44.79 -59.08
CA GLU A 10 -48.10 -44.60 -60.25
C GLU A 10 -47.25 -44.48 -61.52
N THR A 11 -46.20 -43.65 -61.49
CA THR A 11 -45.25 -43.47 -62.60
C THR A 11 -44.51 -44.77 -62.94
N TYR A 12 -44.15 -45.56 -61.92
CA TYR A 12 -43.44 -46.82 -62.11
C TYR A 12 -44.36 -47.91 -62.68
N LEU A 13 -45.57 -48.07 -62.14
CA LEU A 13 -46.51 -49.10 -62.57
C LEU A 13 -47.08 -48.83 -63.97
N SER A 14 -47.23 -47.55 -64.36
CA SER A 14 -47.65 -47.16 -65.71
C SER A 14 -46.66 -47.55 -66.81
N SER A 15 -45.42 -47.89 -66.45
CA SER A 15 -44.41 -48.37 -67.42
C SER A 15 -44.46 -49.88 -67.69
N PHE A 16 -45.22 -50.67 -66.90
CA PHE A 16 -45.20 -52.14 -66.99
C PHE A 16 -46.57 -52.82 -67.25
N LEU A 17 -47.71 -52.14 -67.10
CA LEU A 17 -49.04 -52.77 -67.19
C LEU A 17 -49.99 -52.09 -68.20
N PRO A 18 -50.82 -52.84 -68.94
CA PRO A 18 -51.85 -52.26 -69.83
C PRO A 18 -52.81 -51.34 -69.06
N ALA A 19 -53.15 -50.19 -69.67
CA ALA A 19 -53.78 -49.04 -69.00
C ALA A 19 -55.08 -49.33 -68.20
N VAL A 20 -55.82 -50.39 -68.56
CA VAL A 20 -57.09 -50.75 -67.89
C VAL A 20 -56.86 -51.35 -66.51
N GLN A 21 -55.87 -52.25 -66.35
CA GLN A 21 -55.57 -52.90 -65.08
C GLN A 21 -54.87 -51.95 -64.09
N LEU A 22 -54.10 -51.01 -64.62
CA LEU A 22 -53.44 -49.97 -63.83
C LEU A 22 -54.45 -49.06 -63.12
N LYS A 23 -55.54 -48.69 -63.80
CA LYS A 23 -56.57 -47.79 -63.26
C LYS A 23 -57.27 -48.36 -62.02
N GLU A 24 -57.46 -49.68 -62.01
CA GLU A 24 -58.14 -50.39 -60.93
C GLU A 24 -57.23 -50.54 -59.71
N ALA A 25 -55.95 -50.89 -59.93
CA ALA A 25 -54.94 -50.94 -58.87
C ALA A 25 -54.68 -49.56 -58.23
N ILE A 26 -54.63 -48.50 -59.04
CA ILE A 26 -54.49 -47.13 -58.54
C ILE A 26 -55.70 -46.69 -57.71
N LYS A 27 -56.91 -47.11 -58.11
CA LYS A 27 -58.15 -46.79 -57.39
C LYS A 27 -58.19 -47.47 -56.01
N GLU A 28 -57.80 -48.73 -55.93
CA GLU A 28 -57.66 -49.47 -54.67
C GLU A 28 -56.59 -48.84 -53.76
N LEU A 29 -55.41 -48.52 -54.30
CA LEU A 29 -54.35 -47.83 -53.57
C LEU A 29 -54.83 -46.49 -53.00
N LYS A 30 -55.52 -45.68 -53.81
CA LYS A 30 -56.10 -44.39 -53.35
C LYS A 30 -57.14 -44.57 -52.25
N LYS A 31 -57.85 -45.70 -52.22
CA LYS A 31 -58.82 -46.02 -51.17
C LYS A 31 -58.16 -46.36 -49.84
N LEU A 32 -56.94 -46.91 -49.87
CA LEU A 32 -56.16 -47.28 -48.67
C LEU A 32 -55.34 -46.14 -48.08
N ILE A 33 -55.07 -45.07 -48.84
CA ILE A 33 -54.27 -43.92 -48.38
C ILE A 33 -54.81 -43.27 -47.09
N PRO A 34 -56.12 -43.00 -46.93
CA PRO A 34 -56.65 -42.39 -45.72
C PRO A 34 -56.42 -43.26 -44.48
N ASP A 35 -56.56 -44.59 -44.59
CA ASP A 35 -56.35 -45.52 -43.49
C ASP A 35 -54.88 -45.60 -43.09
N ILE A 36 -53.97 -45.64 -44.08
CA ILE A 36 -52.52 -45.59 -43.83
C ILE A 36 -52.14 -44.26 -43.17
N LYS A 37 -52.73 -43.14 -43.60
CA LYS A 37 -52.49 -41.83 -43.01
C LYS A 37 -52.98 -41.77 -41.56
N ASN A 38 -54.20 -42.25 -41.28
CA ASN A 38 -54.75 -42.29 -39.93
C ASN A 38 -53.94 -43.21 -39.00
N GLN A 39 -53.46 -44.35 -39.50
CA GLN A 39 -52.58 -45.22 -38.71
C GLN A 39 -51.23 -44.55 -38.44
N ALA A 40 -50.65 -43.85 -39.42
CA ALA A 40 -49.40 -43.12 -39.24
C ALA A 40 -49.55 -41.96 -38.24
N GLU A 41 -50.65 -41.22 -38.28
CA GLU A 41 -50.94 -40.14 -37.32
C GLU A 41 -51.16 -40.69 -35.90
N ARG A 42 -51.89 -41.81 -35.75
CA ARG A 42 -52.01 -42.49 -34.45
C ARG A 42 -50.67 -42.93 -33.89
N LEU A 43 -49.84 -43.59 -34.72
CA LEU A 43 -48.52 -44.05 -34.31
C LEU A 43 -47.61 -42.88 -33.94
N SER A 44 -47.69 -41.77 -34.68
CA SER A 44 -46.92 -40.55 -34.39
C SER A 44 -47.31 -39.96 -33.04
N ASN A 45 -48.61 -39.86 -32.74
CA ASN A 45 -49.09 -39.33 -31.47
C ASN A 45 -48.70 -40.24 -30.30
N GLU A 46 -48.78 -41.56 -30.48
CA GLU A 46 -48.38 -42.54 -29.47
C GLU A 46 -46.86 -42.49 -29.21
N ILE A 47 -46.05 -42.28 -30.26
CA ILE A 47 -44.61 -42.06 -30.12
C ILE A 47 -44.33 -40.74 -29.39
N GLU A 48 -45.04 -39.66 -29.70
CA GLU A 48 -44.85 -38.36 -29.04
C GLU A 48 -45.21 -38.41 -27.55
N GLU A 49 -46.30 -39.10 -27.20
CA GLU A 49 -46.74 -39.27 -25.82
C GLU A 49 -45.75 -40.12 -25.01
N ASN A 50 -45.28 -41.23 -25.60
CA ASN A 50 -44.23 -42.06 -24.99
C ASN A 50 -42.90 -41.31 -24.83
N LEU A 51 -42.51 -40.50 -25.82
CA LEU A 51 -41.31 -39.67 -25.73
C LEU A 51 -41.45 -38.60 -24.63
N ARG A 52 -42.61 -37.95 -24.49
CA ARG A 52 -42.88 -37.02 -23.39
C ARG A 52 -42.77 -37.69 -22.03
N GLU A 53 -43.37 -38.87 -21.85
CA GLU A 53 -43.25 -39.61 -20.60
C GLU A 53 -41.80 -39.95 -20.24
N ILE A 54 -41.02 -40.43 -21.22
CA ILE A 54 -39.60 -40.75 -21.02
C ILE A 54 -38.81 -39.49 -20.67
N LEU A 55 -39.11 -38.37 -21.32
CA LEU A 55 -38.41 -37.11 -21.10
C LEU A 55 -38.70 -36.54 -19.70
N VAL A 56 -39.95 -36.59 -19.24
CA VAL A 56 -40.33 -36.19 -17.87
C VAL A 56 -39.66 -37.08 -16.83
N LYS A 57 -39.70 -38.42 -17.02
CA LYS A 57 -39.02 -39.36 -16.11
C LYS A 57 -37.51 -39.12 -16.06
N LYS A 58 -36.87 -38.84 -17.20
CA LYS A 58 -35.44 -38.48 -17.23
C LYS A 58 -35.16 -37.12 -16.59
N LEU A 59 -36.02 -36.11 -16.80
CA LEU A 59 -35.87 -34.80 -16.17
C LEU A 59 -35.93 -34.90 -14.65
N ASP A 60 -36.86 -35.71 -14.11
CA ASP A 60 -36.98 -35.94 -12.67
C ASP A 60 -35.74 -36.61 -12.08
N ILE A 61 -35.16 -37.60 -12.78
CA ILE A 61 -33.91 -38.25 -12.37
C ILE A 61 -32.76 -37.24 -12.35
N VAL A 62 -32.60 -36.47 -13.43
CA VAL A 62 -31.54 -35.44 -13.53
C VAL A 62 -31.72 -34.35 -12.47
N TRP A 63 -32.95 -33.90 -12.20
CA TRP A 63 -33.23 -32.92 -11.15
C TRP A 63 -32.96 -33.47 -9.75
N LYS A 64 -33.30 -34.74 -9.50
CA LYS A 64 -33.05 -35.39 -8.21
C LYS A 64 -31.56 -35.58 -7.97
N GLU A 65 -30.82 -36.07 -8.97
CA GLU A 65 -29.36 -36.20 -8.92
C GLU A 65 -28.68 -34.84 -8.77
N ALA A 66 -29.14 -33.79 -9.47
CA ALA A 66 -28.60 -32.44 -9.30
C ALA A 66 -28.86 -31.91 -7.89
N ARG A 67 -30.05 -32.14 -7.31
CA ARG A 67 -30.41 -31.69 -5.96
C ARG A 67 -29.64 -32.43 -4.88
N GLU A 68 -29.45 -33.74 -5.03
CA GLU A 68 -28.63 -34.56 -4.13
C GLU A 68 -27.15 -34.16 -4.21
N ASN A 69 -26.61 -33.90 -5.41
CA ASN A 69 -25.25 -33.40 -5.59
C ASN A 69 -25.05 -31.99 -5.01
N VAL A 70 -26.04 -31.10 -5.15
CA VAL A 70 -25.99 -29.75 -4.55
C VAL A 70 -26.09 -29.83 -3.03
N ALA A 71 -26.98 -30.66 -2.48
CA ALA A 71 -27.11 -30.85 -1.04
C ALA A 71 -25.84 -31.46 -0.42
N ALA A 72 -25.23 -32.46 -1.07
CA ALA A 72 -23.98 -33.05 -0.64
C ALA A 72 -22.82 -32.03 -0.68
N ARG A 73 -22.75 -31.20 -1.72
CA ARG A 73 -21.77 -30.09 -1.79
C ARG A 73 -22.00 -29.04 -0.72
N LEU A 74 -23.25 -28.67 -0.44
CA LEU A 74 -23.56 -27.70 0.62
C LEU A 74 -23.20 -28.25 2.00
N MET A 75 -23.47 -29.53 2.28
CA MET A 75 -23.03 -30.19 3.51
C MET A 75 -21.50 -30.24 3.62
N GLN A 76 -20.80 -30.50 2.52
CA GLN A 76 -19.33 -30.46 2.51
C GLN A 76 -18.80 -29.05 2.79
N VAL A 77 -19.38 -28.03 2.17
CA VAL A 77 -19.02 -26.62 2.43
C VAL A 77 -19.31 -26.24 3.88
N GLU A 78 -20.43 -26.70 4.46
CA GLU A 78 -20.77 -26.47 5.87
C GLU A 78 -19.78 -27.15 6.83
N ASP A 79 -19.36 -28.39 6.54
CA ASP A 79 -18.33 -29.09 7.33
C ASP A 79 -16.96 -28.39 7.20
N ASP A 80 -16.57 -27.98 5.99
CA ASP A 80 -15.34 -27.24 5.74
C ASP A 80 -15.33 -25.91 6.50
N ILE A 81 -16.45 -25.16 6.49
CA ILE A 81 -16.62 -23.92 7.27
C ILE A 81 -16.53 -24.22 8.78
N THR A 82 -17.14 -25.31 9.25
CA THR A 82 -17.14 -25.68 10.67
C THR A 82 -15.75 -26.10 11.15
N GLN A 83 -15.01 -26.89 10.36
CA GLN A 83 -13.63 -27.24 10.64
C GLN A 83 -12.72 -26.01 10.62
N LEU A 84 -12.92 -25.10 9.68
CA LEU A 84 -12.22 -23.83 9.61
C LEU A 84 -12.47 -22.98 10.86
N MET A 85 -13.74 -22.81 11.25
CA MET A 85 -14.14 -22.10 12.47
C MET A 85 -13.51 -22.70 13.73
N TYR A 86 -13.49 -24.03 13.84
CA TYR A 86 -12.89 -24.73 14.99
C TYR A 86 -11.36 -24.57 15.02
N SER A 87 -10.70 -24.58 13.86
CA SER A 87 -9.26 -24.31 13.74
C SER A 87 -8.93 -22.88 14.17
N ILE A 88 -9.68 -21.89 13.68
CA ILE A 88 -9.56 -20.47 14.07
C ILE A 88 -9.73 -20.32 15.58
N TYR A 89 -10.80 -20.90 16.15
CA TYR A 89 -11.09 -20.82 17.58
C TYR A 89 -9.99 -21.45 18.46
N ASN A 90 -9.45 -22.60 18.08
CA ASN A 90 -8.38 -23.25 18.84
C ASN A 90 -7.05 -22.51 18.72
N ASN A 91 -6.74 -21.93 17.56
CA ASN A 91 -5.56 -21.09 17.37
C ASN A 91 -5.67 -19.84 18.26
N LEU A 92 -6.80 -19.12 18.22
CA LEU A 92 -7.07 -17.97 19.11
C LEU A 92 -6.91 -18.33 20.59
N ARG A 93 -7.38 -19.52 21.00
CA ARG A 93 -7.33 -19.96 22.41
C ARG A 93 -5.95 -20.39 22.89
N THR A 94 -5.09 -20.92 22.00
CA THR A 94 -3.84 -21.59 22.40
C THR A 94 -2.57 -20.85 22.00
N ASN A 95 -2.64 -19.96 21.00
CA ASN A 95 -1.50 -19.17 20.55
C ASN A 95 -0.94 -18.26 21.65
N PRO A 96 -1.74 -17.44 22.37
CA PRO A 96 -1.20 -16.51 23.37
C PRO A 96 -0.30 -17.15 24.44
N LEU A 97 -0.56 -18.42 24.80
CA LEU A 97 0.20 -19.16 25.82
C LEU A 97 1.48 -19.83 25.28
N LYS A 98 1.50 -20.27 24.02
CA LYS A 98 2.73 -20.73 23.35
C LYS A 98 3.67 -19.55 23.08
N GLU A 99 3.07 -18.40 22.82
CA GLU A 99 3.68 -17.15 22.43
C GLU A 99 4.45 -16.46 23.55
N ILE A 100 3.85 -16.36 24.74
CA ILE A 100 4.55 -15.87 25.94
C ILE A 100 5.77 -16.76 26.26
N ARG A 101 5.66 -18.07 26.06
CA ARG A 101 6.79 -18.98 26.27
C ARG A 101 7.90 -18.73 25.25
N PHE A 102 7.57 -18.55 23.97
CA PHE A 102 8.55 -18.35 22.91
C PHE A 102 9.28 -17.00 23.01
N ALA A 103 8.58 -15.93 23.40
CA ALA A 103 9.17 -14.62 23.64
C ALA A 103 10.21 -14.64 24.80
N LEU A 104 10.03 -15.54 25.77
CA LEU A 104 10.89 -15.66 26.95
C LEU A 104 12.06 -16.65 26.79
N THR A 105 12.14 -17.42 25.70
CA THR A 105 13.23 -18.39 25.48
C THR A 105 14.33 -17.81 24.57
N PRO A 106 15.58 -17.62 25.08
CA PRO A 106 16.66 -16.95 24.34
C PRO A 106 17.28 -17.76 23.18
N GLN A 107 16.92 -19.03 23.00
CA GLN A 107 17.39 -19.86 21.89
C GLN A 107 16.26 -20.75 21.40
N THR A 108 15.85 -20.54 20.14
CA THR A 108 14.76 -21.28 19.52
C THR A 108 15.32 -22.22 18.48
N ASP A 109 14.98 -23.50 18.58
CA ASP A 109 15.33 -24.55 17.62
C ASP A 109 14.89 -24.09 16.21
N PRO A 110 15.76 -24.15 15.17
CA PRO A 110 15.36 -23.84 13.79
C PRO A 110 14.09 -24.58 13.33
N LYS A 111 13.82 -25.77 13.86
CA LYS A 111 12.57 -26.50 13.59
C LYS A 111 11.34 -25.80 14.16
N GLU A 112 11.46 -25.21 15.34
CA GLU A 112 10.38 -24.46 15.98
C GLU A 112 10.08 -23.17 15.19
N VAL A 113 11.11 -22.45 14.77
CA VAL A 113 10.98 -21.28 13.87
C VAL A 113 10.33 -21.67 12.55
N ALA A 114 10.72 -22.80 11.95
CA ALA A 114 10.11 -23.29 10.71
C ALA A 114 8.62 -23.67 10.90
N ASN A 115 8.26 -24.28 12.03
CA ASN A 115 6.87 -24.62 12.34
C ASN A 115 6.00 -23.36 12.54
N ILE A 116 6.54 -22.35 13.24
CA ILE A 116 5.91 -21.03 13.39
C ILE A 116 5.68 -20.41 12.02
N ALA A 117 6.73 -20.33 11.19
CA ALA A 117 6.63 -19.76 9.85
C ALA A 117 5.59 -20.50 8.99
N THR A 118 5.54 -21.83 9.08
CA THR A 118 4.54 -22.64 8.37
C THR A 118 3.12 -22.33 8.85
N THR A 119 2.92 -22.24 10.17
CA THR A 119 1.61 -21.94 10.77
C THR A 119 1.13 -20.55 10.38
N ALA A 120 2.01 -19.55 10.50
CA ALA A 120 1.69 -18.18 10.10
C ALA A 120 1.39 -18.09 8.60
N GLU A 121 2.14 -18.78 7.73
CA GLU A 121 1.82 -18.81 6.30
C GLU A 121 0.47 -19.47 6.01
N GLN A 122 0.09 -20.50 6.77
CA GLN A 122 -1.24 -21.13 6.67
C GLN A 122 -2.34 -20.16 7.08
N ASN A 123 -2.18 -19.45 8.21
CA ASN A 123 -3.13 -18.43 8.66
C ASN A 123 -3.27 -17.30 7.64
N TRP A 124 -2.17 -16.78 7.11
CA TRP A 124 -2.20 -15.75 6.06
C TRP A 124 -2.84 -16.22 4.75
N ASN A 125 -2.82 -17.52 4.43
CA ASN A 125 -3.56 -18.02 3.26
C ASN A 125 -5.08 -17.99 3.46
N LEU A 126 -5.58 -17.83 4.69
CA LEU A 126 -7.00 -17.69 4.95
C LEU A 126 -7.58 -16.36 4.42
N THR A 127 -6.73 -15.35 4.19
CA THR A 127 -7.18 -14.09 3.54
C THR A 127 -7.67 -14.33 2.12
N LYS A 128 -7.11 -15.32 1.41
CA LYS A 128 -7.54 -15.71 0.05
C LYS A 128 -8.95 -16.29 0.01
N ILE A 129 -9.47 -16.75 1.13
CA ILE A 129 -10.85 -17.27 1.26
C ILE A 129 -11.75 -16.30 2.03
N GLY A 130 -11.31 -15.04 2.22
CA GLY A 130 -12.13 -13.96 2.76
C GLY A 130 -12.07 -13.77 4.27
N VAL A 131 -11.16 -14.44 5.00
CA VAL A 131 -10.93 -14.11 6.42
C VAL A 131 -10.20 -12.77 6.49
N SER A 132 -10.77 -11.82 7.23
CA SER A 132 -10.18 -10.48 7.38
C SER A 132 -8.80 -10.55 8.02
N GLU A 133 -7.88 -9.72 7.56
CA GLU A 133 -6.52 -9.68 8.05
C GLU A 133 -6.42 -9.28 9.53
N SER A 134 -7.37 -8.50 10.05
CA SER A 134 -7.41 -8.15 11.48
C SER A 134 -7.55 -9.39 12.36
N ILE A 135 -8.42 -10.34 11.96
CA ILE A 135 -8.59 -11.62 12.65
C ILE A 135 -7.31 -12.44 12.56
N ILE A 136 -6.63 -12.43 11.40
CA ILE A 136 -5.37 -13.13 11.24
C ILE A 136 -4.29 -12.51 12.14
N ALA A 137 -4.16 -11.18 12.17
CA ALA A 137 -3.19 -10.50 13.03
C ALA A 137 -3.42 -10.79 14.52
N GLU A 138 -4.68 -10.85 14.97
CA GLU A 138 -5.04 -11.28 16.34
C GLU A 138 -4.60 -12.71 16.69
N MET A 139 -4.44 -13.57 15.69
CA MET A 139 -3.99 -14.95 15.87
C MET A 139 -2.46 -15.09 15.88
N GLU A 140 -1.73 -14.00 15.62
CA GLU A 140 -0.30 -14.03 15.34
C GLU A 140 0.52 -13.31 16.40
N THR A 141 1.79 -13.70 16.50
CA THR A 141 2.77 -13.01 17.34
C THR A 141 3.81 -12.27 16.53
N SER A 142 3.88 -10.96 16.75
CA SER A 142 4.92 -10.10 16.18
C SER A 142 6.33 -10.64 16.45
N ALA A 143 6.62 -11.05 17.70
CA ALA A 143 7.91 -11.59 18.11
C ALA A 143 8.32 -12.86 17.33
N SER A 144 7.35 -13.74 17.03
CA SER A 144 7.57 -14.99 16.30
C SER A 144 7.87 -14.73 14.82
N MET A 145 7.11 -13.81 14.22
CA MET A 145 7.36 -13.32 12.85
C MET A 145 8.72 -12.64 12.75
N ARG A 146 9.07 -11.79 13.71
CA ARG A 146 10.37 -11.11 13.78
C ARG A 146 11.52 -12.10 13.84
N LYS A 147 11.48 -13.11 14.72
CA LYS A 147 12.56 -14.14 14.77
C LYS A 147 12.71 -14.88 13.44
N THR A 148 11.60 -15.12 12.72
CA THR A 148 11.63 -15.69 11.37
C THR A 148 12.31 -14.73 10.38
N GLY A 149 11.97 -13.45 10.45
CA GLY A 149 12.64 -12.37 9.71
C GLY A 149 14.14 -12.33 9.99
N ASP A 150 14.55 -12.36 11.26
CA ASP A 150 15.96 -12.35 11.68
C ASP A 150 16.74 -13.55 11.15
N PHE A 151 16.13 -14.74 11.18
CA PHE A 151 16.75 -15.95 10.65
C PHE A 151 16.97 -15.84 9.14
N LEU A 152 15.95 -15.41 8.40
CA LEU A 152 16.03 -15.22 6.94
C LEU A 152 17.00 -14.09 6.56
N TYR A 153 17.02 -13.02 7.34
CA TYR A 153 17.95 -11.91 7.19
C TYR A 153 19.40 -12.38 7.35
N ARG A 154 19.71 -13.15 8.41
CA ARG A 154 21.03 -13.76 8.62
C ARG A 154 21.39 -14.75 7.51
N ALA A 155 20.40 -15.40 6.90
CA ALA A 155 20.58 -16.29 5.76
C ALA A 155 20.72 -15.57 4.40
N GLY A 156 20.65 -14.23 4.37
CA GLY A 156 20.74 -13.42 3.15
C GLY A 156 19.47 -13.44 2.27
N LYS A 157 18.34 -13.95 2.79
CA LYS A 157 17.03 -14.00 2.12
C LYS A 157 16.21 -12.75 2.44
N PHE A 158 16.66 -11.60 1.91
CA PHE A 158 16.17 -10.29 2.36
C PHE A 158 14.73 -9.98 1.96
N ASN A 159 14.28 -10.44 0.78
CA ASN A 159 12.89 -10.24 0.34
C ASN A 159 11.92 -10.97 1.27
N GLU A 160 12.23 -12.23 1.57
CA GLU A 160 11.47 -13.07 2.48
C GLU A 160 11.55 -12.52 3.90
N ALA A 161 12.73 -12.07 4.35
CA ALA A 161 12.87 -11.42 5.65
C ALA A 161 11.98 -10.17 5.79
N LEU A 162 11.96 -9.29 4.79
CA LEU A 162 11.12 -8.09 4.81
C LEU A 162 9.64 -8.44 4.92
N LYS A 163 9.17 -9.46 4.19
CA LYS A 163 7.79 -9.94 4.31
C LYS A 163 7.45 -10.30 5.76
N TRP A 164 8.36 -10.98 6.47
CA TRP A 164 8.14 -11.33 7.88
C TRP A 164 8.21 -10.13 8.82
N TYR A 165 9.12 -9.17 8.59
CA TYR A 165 9.16 -7.94 9.39
C TYR A 165 7.91 -7.07 9.17
N ALA A 166 7.42 -6.94 7.93
CA ALA A 166 6.19 -6.21 7.63
C ALA A 166 4.98 -6.86 8.32
N ARG A 167 4.91 -8.19 8.34
CA ARG A 167 3.87 -8.92 9.11
C ARG A 167 4.01 -8.71 10.61
N ALA A 168 5.24 -8.69 11.16
CA ALA A 168 5.46 -8.42 12.58
C ALA A 168 4.96 -7.03 12.97
N LEU A 169 5.25 -6.01 12.15
CA LEU A 169 4.70 -4.65 12.30
C LEU A 169 3.18 -4.64 12.23
N THR A 170 2.61 -5.30 11.23
CA THR A 170 1.15 -5.41 11.06
C THR A 170 0.50 -6.07 12.28
N ALA A 171 1.13 -7.10 12.87
CA ALA A 171 0.62 -7.78 14.04
C ALA A 171 0.65 -6.94 15.34
N ILE A 172 1.42 -5.85 15.40
CA ILE A 172 1.30 -4.90 16.52
C ILE A 172 0.24 -3.82 16.25
N MET A 173 0.02 -3.45 14.98
CA MET A 173 -1.00 -2.47 14.55
C MET A 173 -2.42 -3.05 14.57
N TYR A 174 -2.55 -4.37 14.43
CA TYR A 174 -3.85 -5.05 14.43
C TYR A 174 -3.91 -6.14 15.52
N PRO A 175 -4.99 -6.24 16.32
CA PRO A 175 -6.27 -5.55 16.17
C PRO A 175 -6.20 -4.08 16.54
N GLN A 176 -7.21 -3.34 16.04
CA GLN A 176 -7.36 -1.90 16.30
C GLN A 176 -7.14 -1.60 17.77
N SER A 177 -6.42 -0.51 18.02
CA SER A 177 -6.16 -0.05 19.37
C SER A 177 -7.48 0.40 20.00
N SER A 178 -8.18 -0.56 20.62
CA SER A 178 -9.56 -0.37 21.09
C SER A 178 -9.61 0.78 22.09
N PRO A 179 -10.27 1.92 21.78
CA PRO A 179 -10.45 2.94 22.78
C PRO A 179 -11.40 2.38 23.84
N GLN A 180 -10.88 2.01 25.02
CA GLN A 180 -11.76 1.75 26.15
C GLN A 180 -12.54 3.01 26.55
N ASN A 181 -12.00 4.20 26.23
CA ASN A 181 -12.69 5.49 26.34
C ASN A 181 -11.94 6.58 25.54
N SER A 182 -12.65 7.51 24.90
CA SER A 182 -12.04 8.65 24.16
C SER A 182 -11.29 9.66 25.06
N GLU A 183 -11.38 9.47 26.38
CA GLU A 183 -10.73 10.34 27.37
C GLU A 183 -9.37 9.81 27.86
N THR A 184 -9.02 8.55 27.63
CA THR A 184 -7.82 7.94 28.21
C THR A 184 -6.54 8.24 27.42
N THR A 185 -5.51 8.71 28.12
CA THR A 185 -4.16 8.90 27.54
C THR A 185 -3.49 7.53 27.39
N PRO A 186 -2.81 7.25 26.27
CA PRO A 186 -2.10 6.00 26.09
C PRO A 186 -1.07 5.82 27.21
N ARG A 187 -1.03 4.61 27.78
CA ARG A 187 -0.11 4.28 28.88
C ARG A 187 1.17 3.61 28.40
N TYR A 188 1.11 2.96 27.25
CA TYR A 188 2.19 2.15 26.70
C TYR A 188 2.29 2.38 25.19
N ALA A 189 3.51 2.36 24.68
CA ALA A 189 3.77 2.28 23.26
C ALA A 189 4.50 0.96 22.97
N ILE A 190 4.01 0.21 21.99
CA ILE A 190 4.67 -0.99 21.50
C ILE A 190 5.25 -0.66 20.14
N GLY A 191 6.55 -0.91 19.98
CA GLY A 191 7.21 -0.76 18.69
C GLY A 191 7.70 -2.10 18.14
N GLU A 192 7.74 -2.19 16.83
CA GLU A 192 8.46 -3.22 16.09
C GLU A 192 9.46 -2.54 15.18
N TYR A 193 10.51 -3.25 14.80
CA TYR A 193 11.54 -2.69 13.93
C TYR A 193 11.85 -3.60 12.74
N ILE A 194 12.27 -2.95 11.66
CA ILE A 194 12.87 -3.58 10.50
C ILE A 194 14.36 -3.21 10.49
N PRO A 195 15.30 -4.17 10.38
CA PRO A 195 16.74 -3.89 10.32
C PRO A 195 17.19 -3.42 8.92
N PHE A 196 16.35 -2.59 8.31
CA PHE A 196 16.58 -1.88 7.07
C PHE A 196 16.17 -0.43 7.33
N GLY A 197 17.03 0.54 7.01
CA GLY A 197 16.61 1.95 7.04
C GLY A 197 15.69 2.25 5.86
N ALA A 198 15.16 3.47 5.74
CA ALA A 198 14.31 3.85 4.62
C ALA A 198 15.04 4.78 3.65
N LEU A 199 14.87 4.56 2.35
CA LEU A 199 15.05 5.62 1.35
C LEU A 199 13.82 6.52 1.33
N LYS A 200 12.64 5.91 1.38
CA LYS A 200 11.37 6.62 1.24
C LYS A 200 10.31 5.92 2.09
N LEU A 201 9.48 6.73 2.74
CA LEU A 201 8.24 6.32 3.38
C LEU A 201 7.16 7.24 2.85
N GLU A 202 6.18 6.68 2.16
CA GLU A 202 5.02 7.43 1.68
C GLU A 202 3.73 6.75 2.09
N ASN A 203 2.61 7.45 1.93
CA ASN A 203 1.29 6.87 2.08
C ASN A 203 0.46 7.14 0.83
N TYR A 204 -0.27 6.14 0.37
CA TYR A 204 -1.20 6.27 -0.74
C TYR A 204 -2.21 5.14 -0.70
N ASP A 205 -3.42 5.40 -1.20
CA ASP A 205 -4.43 4.37 -1.43
C ASP A 205 -4.06 3.61 -2.70
N VAL A 206 -3.30 2.54 -2.50
CA VAL A 206 -2.67 1.81 -3.60
C VAL A 206 -3.60 0.82 -4.28
N ASN A 207 -4.60 0.31 -3.55
CA ASN A 207 -5.55 -0.68 -4.03
C ASN A 207 -6.92 -0.06 -4.38
N PHE A 208 -7.08 1.24 -4.17
CA PHE A 208 -8.29 2.03 -4.40
C PHE A 208 -9.47 1.59 -3.55
N ASP A 209 -9.21 1.14 -2.32
CA ASP A 209 -10.25 0.78 -1.34
C ASP A 209 -10.66 1.96 -0.43
N GLY A 210 -10.05 3.14 -0.64
CA GLY A 210 -10.29 4.35 0.13
C GLY A 210 -9.43 4.48 1.39
N LYS A 211 -8.55 3.51 1.69
CA LYS A 211 -7.64 3.56 2.84
C LYS A 211 -6.23 3.86 2.38
N GLN A 212 -5.50 4.58 3.22
CA GLN A 212 -4.10 4.86 2.98
C GLN A 212 -3.24 3.68 3.41
N GLU A 213 -2.31 3.25 2.58
CA GLU A 213 -1.29 2.30 2.99
C GLU A 213 0.09 2.93 3.07
N LEU A 214 0.92 2.44 3.99
CA LEU A 214 2.30 2.87 4.11
C LEU A 214 3.17 2.16 3.07
N ILE A 215 3.76 2.92 2.17
CA ILE A 215 4.73 2.44 1.19
C ILE A 215 6.13 2.65 1.74
N TYR A 216 6.83 1.55 1.95
CA TYR A 216 8.18 1.50 2.49
C TYR A 216 9.20 1.08 1.43
N ILE A 217 10.16 1.96 1.13
CA ILE A 217 11.29 1.67 0.25
C ILE A 217 12.56 1.55 1.09
N PRO A 218 13.19 0.36 1.19
CA PRO A 218 14.34 0.16 2.04
C PRO A 218 15.61 0.81 1.47
N SER A 219 16.45 1.29 2.38
CA SER A 219 17.85 1.66 2.13
C SER A 219 18.65 0.50 1.56
N ARG A 220 19.72 0.79 0.82
CA ARG A 220 20.56 -0.23 0.17
C ARG A 220 21.86 -0.51 0.93
N GLU A 221 21.99 -0.03 2.16
CA GLU A 221 23.20 -0.17 2.97
C GLU A 221 23.44 -1.60 3.45
N ILE A 222 22.38 -2.35 3.78
CA ILE A 222 22.46 -3.77 4.15
C ILE A 222 21.20 -4.49 3.68
N GLY A 223 21.37 -5.53 2.85
CA GLY A 223 20.30 -6.44 2.42
C GLY A 223 19.20 -5.87 1.51
N GLY A 224 18.91 -4.57 1.60
CA GLY A 224 17.92 -3.89 0.78
C GLY A 224 18.27 -3.76 -0.69
N LEU A 225 19.47 -4.14 -1.15
CA LEU A 225 19.87 -4.07 -2.58
C LEU A 225 18.90 -4.80 -3.51
N ASN A 226 18.31 -5.90 -3.06
CA ASN A 226 17.43 -6.74 -3.89
C ASN A 226 15.93 -6.52 -3.61
N ILE A 227 15.60 -5.64 -2.66
CA ILE A 227 14.22 -5.39 -2.25
C ILE A 227 13.69 -4.17 -2.98
N LEU A 228 12.59 -4.28 -3.72
CA LEU A 228 12.01 -3.14 -4.43
C LEU A 228 11.31 -2.18 -3.46
N GLY A 229 10.47 -2.73 -2.57
CA GLY A 229 9.73 -2.01 -1.55
C GLY A 229 8.73 -2.96 -0.87
N ALA A 230 7.93 -2.43 0.06
CA ALA A 230 6.80 -3.11 0.66
C ALA A 230 5.65 -2.13 0.90
N VAL A 231 4.43 -2.63 0.77
CA VAL A 231 3.25 -1.99 1.36
C VAL A 231 3.03 -2.59 2.73
N ILE A 232 3.12 -1.76 3.75
CA ILE A 232 2.80 -2.11 5.12
C ILE A 232 1.33 -1.73 5.32
N ASN A 233 0.49 -2.74 5.32
CA ASN A 233 -0.94 -2.66 5.58
C ASN A 233 -1.41 -3.97 6.21
N LYS A 234 -2.72 -4.09 6.45
CA LYS A 234 -3.40 -5.32 6.87
C LYS A 234 -2.88 -6.60 6.21
N GLY A 235 -2.47 -6.59 4.94
CA GLY A 235 -2.02 -7.79 4.21
C GLY A 235 -0.51 -8.04 4.21
N GLY A 236 0.32 -7.06 4.59
CA GLY A 236 1.78 -7.10 4.45
C GLY A 236 2.21 -7.50 3.04
N TYR A 237 1.98 -6.62 2.05
CA TYR A 237 2.19 -6.92 0.63
C TYR A 237 3.56 -6.42 0.13
N GLN A 238 4.20 -7.17 -0.78
CA GLN A 238 5.36 -6.64 -1.51
C GLN A 238 4.88 -5.79 -2.68
N TRP A 239 5.11 -4.48 -2.59
CA TRP A 239 4.73 -3.51 -3.62
C TRP A 239 5.55 -3.67 -4.91
N PRO A 240 4.93 -3.46 -6.09
CA PRO A 240 4.51 -4.48 -7.05
C PRO A 240 5.64 -5.31 -7.66
N GLU A 241 5.27 -6.45 -8.24
CA GLU A 241 6.12 -7.20 -9.17
C GLU A 241 6.37 -6.39 -10.44
N THR A 242 7.40 -5.55 -10.41
CA THR A 242 7.88 -4.84 -11.59
C THR A 242 9.09 -5.54 -12.20
N ARG A 243 9.21 -5.43 -13.54
CA ARG A 243 10.39 -5.91 -14.28
C ARG A 243 11.58 -4.96 -14.18
N LEU A 244 11.34 -3.77 -13.63
CA LEU A 244 12.36 -2.75 -13.43
C LEU A 244 13.45 -3.23 -12.46
N LYS A 245 14.67 -2.73 -12.67
CA LYS A 245 15.85 -3.08 -11.88
C LYS A 245 16.50 -1.80 -11.36
N GLY A 246 17.13 -1.89 -10.19
CA GLY A 246 17.82 -0.77 -9.57
C GLY A 246 17.07 -0.22 -8.36
N ILE A 247 17.21 1.07 -8.09
CA ILE A 247 16.40 1.75 -7.07
C ILE A 247 15.13 2.25 -7.75
N ILE A 248 13.99 1.88 -7.20
CA ILE A 248 12.68 2.32 -7.68
C ILE A 248 12.01 3.06 -6.54
N ILE A 249 11.56 4.28 -6.82
CA ILE A 249 10.74 5.07 -5.90
C ILE A 249 9.43 5.38 -6.61
N PRO A 250 8.27 5.02 -6.03
CA PRO A 250 6.99 5.41 -6.59
C PRO A 250 6.81 6.92 -6.44
N LEU A 251 6.30 7.53 -7.51
CA LEU A 251 5.85 8.90 -7.57
C LEU A 251 4.33 8.84 -7.54
N LEU A 252 3.76 9.26 -6.42
CA LEU A 252 2.34 9.05 -6.08
C LEU A 252 1.62 10.38 -6.23
N GLY A 253 0.44 10.35 -6.86
CA GLY A 253 -0.34 11.57 -7.08
C GLY A 253 -1.48 11.40 -8.05
N VAL A 254 -2.09 12.52 -8.42
CA VAL A 254 -3.07 12.62 -9.50
C VAL A 254 -2.32 13.06 -10.75
N PHE A 255 -1.94 12.11 -11.61
CA PHE A 255 -1.37 12.45 -12.91
C PHE A 255 -2.41 12.14 -14.02
N PRO A 256 -2.37 12.86 -15.16
CA PRO A 256 -3.23 12.52 -16.30
C PRO A 256 -3.06 11.06 -16.72
N ASP A 257 -4.16 10.31 -16.84
CA ASP A 257 -4.21 8.89 -17.23
C ASP A 257 -3.43 7.90 -16.32
N ASN A 258 -2.74 8.36 -15.28
CA ASN A 258 -1.92 7.53 -14.40
C ASN A 258 -1.97 8.03 -12.95
N LYS A 259 -2.19 7.13 -11.98
CA LYS A 259 -2.13 7.49 -10.55
C LYS A 259 -0.75 7.32 -9.91
N ILE A 260 0.13 6.59 -10.59
CA ILE A 260 1.46 6.24 -10.10
C ILE A 260 2.43 6.25 -11.27
N LEU A 261 3.51 7.01 -11.12
CA LEU A 261 4.70 6.92 -11.94
C LEU A 261 5.85 6.37 -11.09
N PHE A 262 6.99 6.03 -11.69
CA PHE A 262 8.15 5.55 -10.96
C PHE A 262 9.41 6.30 -11.36
N ALA A 263 10.17 6.73 -10.36
CA ALA A 263 11.56 7.13 -10.54
C ALA A 263 12.45 5.90 -10.43
N ASN A 264 13.18 5.57 -11.50
CA ASN A 264 14.02 4.38 -11.60
C ASN A 264 15.49 4.74 -11.85
N TRP A 265 16.36 4.44 -10.89
CA TRP A 265 17.82 4.47 -11.06
C TRP A 265 18.34 3.07 -11.35
N GLU A 266 18.45 2.74 -12.64
CA GLU A 266 18.94 1.44 -13.12
C GLU A 266 20.37 1.13 -12.64
N ASN A 267 21.19 2.17 -12.52
CA ASN A 267 22.52 2.11 -11.92
C ASN A 267 22.56 3.04 -10.71
N PRO A 268 22.47 2.51 -9.47
CA PRO A 268 22.48 3.31 -8.25
C PRO A 268 23.75 4.13 -7.99
N ARG A 269 24.82 3.94 -8.79
CA ARG A 269 26.03 4.78 -8.73
C ARG A 269 25.90 6.06 -9.56
N LEU A 270 24.88 6.14 -10.42
CA LEU A 270 24.54 7.31 -11.21
C LEU A 270 23.33 7.99 -10.58
N TYR A 271 23.26 9.32 -10.71
CA TYR A 271 22.11 10.10 -10.26
C TYR A 271 20.99 10.14 -11.31
N ASP A 272 21.20 9.52 -12.48
CA ASP A 272 20.32 9.59 -13.64
C ASP A 272 19.09 8.69 -13.44
N ALA A 273 18.01 9.29 -12.94
CA ALA A 273 16.73 8.62 -12.80
C ALA A 273 15.95 8.66 -14.11
N LYS A 274 15.37 7.54 -14.54
CA LYS A 274 14.32 7.54 -15.57
C LYS A 274 12.97 7.66 -14.87
N ILE A 275 12.08 8.48 -15.40
CA ILE A 275 10.68 8.42 -15.01
C ILE A 275 9.98 7.44 -15.94
N VAL A 276 9.29 6.45 -15.37
CA VAL A 276 8.63 5.39 -16.12
C VAL A 276 7.17 5.25 -15.70
N THR A 277 6.33 4.80 -16.61
CA THR A 277 4.92 4.46 -16.33
C THR A 277 4.81 3.16 -15.54
N ASN A 278 3.58 2.78 -15.16
CA ASN A 278 3.33 1.52 -14.46
C ASN A 278 3.71 0.27 -15.28
N ASP A 279 3.66 0.36 -16.62
CA ASP A 279 4.12 -0.72 -17.51
C ASP A 279 5.65 -0.79 -17.63
N GLY A 280 6.37 0.17 -17.04
CA GLY A 280 7.82 0.28 -17.08
C GLY A 280 8.36 1.01 -18.31
N GLU A 281 7.50 1.64 -19.11
CA GLU A 281 7.91 2.42 -20.28
C GLU A 281 8.48 3.77 -19.86
N PRO A 282 9.68 4.16 -20.32
CA PRO A 282 10.29 5.43 -19.96
C PRO A 282 9.60 6.61 -20.65
N LEU A 283 9.28 7.63 -19.85
CA LEU A 283 8.74 8.88 -20.34
C LEU A 283 9.87 9.75 -20.91
N THR A 284 9.53 10.48 -21.98
CA THR A 284 10.39 11.57 -22.47
C THR A 284 10.18 12.82 -21.63
N ILE A 285 11.23 13.62 -21.50
CA ILE A 285 11.21 14.89 -20.75
C ILE A 285 11.55 16.01 -21.71
N LYS A 286 10.61 16.95 -21.88
CA LYS A 286 10.77 18.15 -22.68
C LYS A 286 11.35 19.26 -21.80
N ARG A 287 12.49 19.82 -22.23
CA ARG A 287 13.18 20.91 -21.56
C ARG A 287 13.49 22.01 -22.57
N SER A 288 12.62 23.01 -22.64
CA SER A 288 12.73 24.08 -23.63
C SER A 288 12.85 23.53 -25.06
N SER A 289 14.05 23.52 -25.65
CA SER A 289 14.32 22.98 -27.00
C SER A 289 14.93 21.58 -27.03
N GLU A 290 15.12 20.94 -25.88
CA GLU A 290 15.76 19.63 -25.76
C GLU A 290 14.77 18.55 -25.30
N THR A 291 15.01 17.32 -25.71
CA THR A 291 14.32 16.13 -25.21
C THR A 291 15.33 15.20 -24.57
N ILE A 292 15.12 14.89 -23.30
CA ILE A 292 15.96 13.98 -22.52
C ILE A 292 15.11 12.81 -21.99
N THR A 293 15.76 11.79 -21.45
CA THR A 293 15.10 10.59 -20.90
C THR A 293 15.50 10.30 -19.46
N VAL A 294 16.35 11.16 -18.87
CA VAL A 294 16.84 11.00 -17.49
C VAL A 294 16.85 12.35 -16.76
N ILE A 295 16.61 12.30 -15.46
CA ILE A 295 16.67 13.43 -14.54
C ILE A 295 17.77 13.15 -13.51
N PRO A 296 18.87 13.92 -13.48
CA PRO A 296 19.91 13.73 -12.50
C PRO A 296 19.42 14.24 -11.13
N SER A 297 19.14 13.32 -10.21
CA SER A 297 18.43 13.59 -8.96
C SER A 297 18.87 12.69 -7.80
N TYR A 298 18.70 13.21 -6.59
CA TYR A 298 18.88 12.49 -5.34
C TYR A 298 17.58 11.90 -4.80
N ASP A 299 16.47 12.57 -5.10
CA ASP A 299 15.14 12.24 -4.62
C ASP A 299 14.07 12.96 -5.44
N PHE A 300 12.82 12.53 -5.25
CA PHE A 300 11.64 13.18 -5.79
C PHE A 300 10.59 13.41 -4.71
N LEU A 301 9.91 14.55 -4.82
CA LEU A 301 8.69 14.87 -4.09
C LEU A 301 7.54 14.98 -5.11
N CYS A 302 6.32 14.71 -4.67
CA CYS A 302 5.11 14.77 -5.50
C CYS A 302 4.01 15.50 -4.74
N GLY A 303 3.41 16.49 -5.37
CA GLY A 303 2.28 17.25 -4.85
C GLY A 303 1.85 18.34 -5.83
N ASP A 304 0.66 18.89 -5.62
CA ASP A 304 0.17 20.05 -6.35
C ASP A 304 0.92 21.29 -5.87
N VAL A 305 1.74 21.89 -6.74
CA VAL A 305 2.55 23.08 -6.43
C VAL A 305 2.13 24.32 -7.24
N ASP A 306 1.27 24.15 -8.25
CA ASP A 306 0.77 25.25 -9.09
C ASP A 306 -0.73 25.56 -8.86
N GLY A 307 -1.43 24.70 -8.12
CA GLY A 307 -2.81 24.83 -7.66
C GLY A 307 -3.85 24.42 -8.68
N ASP A 308 -3.52 23.51 -9.60
CA ASP A 308 -4.45 23.01 -10.62
C ASP A 308 -5.05 21.63 -10.33
N GLU A 309 -4.85 21.12 -9.10
CA GLU A 309 -5.30 19.81 -8.62
C GLU A 309 -4.62 18.61 -9.31
N GLU A 310 -3.70 18.83 -10.24
CA GLU A 310 -2.79 17.80 -10.76
C GLU A 310 -1.50 17.75 -9.93
N THR A 311 -0.81 16.62 -10.00
CA THR A 311 0.44 16.42 -9.26
C THR A 311 1.65 16.73 -10.13
N GLU A 312 2.47 17.67 -9.68
CA GLU A 312 3.82 17.88 -10.22
C GLU A 312 4.85 16.95 -9.56
N ILE A 313 5.92 16.69 -10.30
CA ILE A 313 7.11 15.99 -9.82
C ILE A 313 8.21 17.01 -9.55
N VAL A 314 8.63 17.12 -8.28
CA VAL A 314 9.74 17.98 -7.86
C VAL A 314 11.00 17.12 -7.69
N ALA A 315 11.95 17.28 -8.60
CA ALA A 315 13.24 16.63 -8.54
C ALA A 315 14.22 17.42 -7.68
N LEU A 316 14.85 16.76 -6.70
CA LEU A 316 15.97 17.34 -5.93
C LEU A 316 17.27 17.02 -6.68
N THR A 317 17.76 17.97 -7.48
CA THR A 317 18.67 17.68 -8.60
C THR A 317 20.15 17.62 -8.24
N TYR A 318 20.89 16.91 -9.09
CA TYR A 318 22.34 16.98 -9.21
C TYR A 318 22.74 17.52 -10.60
N PRO A 319 23.56 18.57 -10.73
CA PRO A 319 24.07 19.42 -9.66
C PRO A 319 22.95 20.15 -8.90
N ALA A 320 23.31 20.50 -7.67
CA ALA A 320 22.54 21.16 -6.62
C ALA A 320 21.42 22.12 -7.06
N GLY A 321 20.16 21.69 -6.91
CA GLY A 321 19.00 22.53 -7.20
C GLY A 321 17.67 21.79 -7.08
N ILE A 322 16.61 22.45 -7.57
CA ILE A 322 15.30 21.84 -7.80
C ILE A 322 14.92 22.01 -9.27
N ALA A 323 14.20 21.03 -9.81
CA ALA A 323 13.51 21.12 -11.08
C ALA A 323 12.11 20.53 -10.92
N ILE A 324 11.12 21.14 -11.58
CA ILE A 324 9.71 20.77 -11.44
C ILE A 324 9.19 20.36 -12.81
N TYR A 325 8.50 19.24 -12.83
CA TYR A 325 7.99 18.62 -14.04
C TYR A 325 6.49 18.39 -13.93
N LYS A 326 5.75 18.75 -14.97
CA LYS A 326 4.33 18.44 -15.13
C LYS A 326 4.17 17.28 -16.11
N TYR A 327 3.32 16.31 -15.81
CA TYR A 327 2.99 15.22 -16.72
C TYR A 327 1.73 15.57 -17.51
N ASN A 328 1.76 15.44 -18.83
CA ASN A 328 0.62 15.79 -19.69
C ASN A 328 -0.04 14.56 -20.35
N GLY A 329 0.19 13.36 -19.80
CA GLY A 329 -0.30 12.09 -20.36
C GLY A 329 0.66 11.41 -21.35
N GLU A 330 1.56 12.16 -22.00
CA GLU A 330 2.52 11.59 -22.96
C GLU A 330 3.98 11.75 -22.48
N CYS A 331 4.32 12.92 -21.95
CA CYS A 331 5.68 13.27 -21.56
C CYS A 331 5.69 14.16 -20.32
N LEU A 332 6.87 14.30 -19.72
CA LEU A 332 7.11 15.31 -18.69
C LEU A 332 7.58 16.62 -19.34
N GLU A 333 7.10 17.75 -18.86
CA GLU A 333 7.55 19.09 -19.25
C GLU A 333 8.23 19.78 -18.07
N GLU A 334 9.47 20.27 -18.24
CA GLU A 334 10.15 21.10 -17.23
C GLU A 334 9.49 22.48 -17.18
N VAL A 335 8.68 22.71 -16.14
CA VAL A 335 7.95 23.98 -15.96
C VAL A 335 8.74 24.98 -15.12
N TYR A 336 9.66 24.50 -14.29
CA TYR A 336 10.47 25.36 -13.43
C TYR A 336 11.82 24.72 -13.08
N LYS A 337 12.84 25.57 -12.89
CA LYS A 337 14.15 25.14 -12.41
C LYS A 337 14.86 26.24 -11.64
N ARG A 338 15.49 25.85 -10.52
CA ARG A 338 16.27 26.78 -9.69
C ARG A 338 17.48 26.11 -9.05
N VAL A 339 18.60 26.82 -9.05
CA VAL A 339 19.78 26.43 -8.27
C VAL A 339 19.61 26.89 -6.83
N THR A 340 19.72 25.96 -5.88
CA THR A 340 19.46 26.21 -4.45
C THR A 340 20.56 25.70 -3.52
N GLY A 341 21.66 25.19 -4.09
CA GLY A 341 22.73 24.56 -3.32
C GLY A 341 22.47 23.07 -3.06
N LYS A 342 23.43 22.39 -2.42
CA LYS A 342 23.34 20.95 -2.18
C LYS A 342 22.24 20.70 -1.16
N ILE A 343 21.20 19.98 -1.52
CA ILE A 343 20.03 19.76 -0.67
C ILE A 343 20.34 18.63 0.32
N CYS A 344 20.08 18.86 1.60
CA CYS A 344 20.09 17.85 2.65
C CYS A 344 18.72 17.22 2.80
N ALA A 345 17.66 18.01 2.94
CA ALA A 345 16.29 17.51 3.09
C ALA A 345 15.32 18.41 2.33
N GLY A 346 14.18 17.85 1.94
CA GLY A 346 13.11 18.56 1.25
C GLY A 346 11.74 18.01 1.60
N ILE A 347 10.73 18.86 1.63
CA ILE A 347 9.33 18.51 1.86
C ILE A 347 8.41 19.47 1.10
N LEU A 348 7.18 19.05 0.83
CA LEU A 348 6.10 19.87 0.30
C LEU A 348 5.14 20.23 1.45
N ALA A 349 4.73 21.48 1.52
CA ALA A 349 3.82 21.97 2.55
C ALA A 349 3.15 23.28 2.10
N ASP A 350 1.86 23.42 2.36
CA ASP A 350 1.10 24.66 2.16
C ASP A 350 1.31 25.58 3.37
N ILE A 351 2.43 26.32 3.40
CA ILE A 351 2.83 27.09 4.60
C ILE A 351 2.15 28.45 4.69
N ASN A 352 1.45 28.87 3.63
CA ASN A 352 0.74 30.15 3.56
C ASN A 352 -0.80 29.97 3.61
N GLY A 353 -1.31 28.75 3.49
CA GLY A 353 -2.73 28.39 3.52
C GLY A 353 -3.48 28.76 2.25
N ASP A 354 -2.81 28.83 1.10
CA ASP A 354 -3.42 29.18 -0.19
C ASP A 354 -3.93 27.97 -0.98
N GLY A 355 -3.76 26.76 -0.45
CA GLY A 355 -4.14 25.50 -1.07
C GLY A 355 -3.07 24.90 -1.99
N LYS A 356 -1.90 25.54 -2.13
CA LYS A 356 -0.78 25.08 -2.97
C LYS A 356 0.40 24.72 -2.11
N ASN A 357 1.15 23.69 -2.50
CA ASN A 357 2.35 23.34 -1.74
C ASN A 357 3.52 24.24 -2.13
N GLU A 358 4.15 24.86 -1.14
CA GLU A 358 5.53 25.33 -1.26
C GLU A 358 6.53 24.17 -1.23
N ILE A 359 7.63 24.35 -1.95
CA ILE A 359 8.79 23.46 -1.88
C ILE A 359 9.75 23.99 -0.83
N ILE A 360 9.89 23.26 0.26
CA ILE A 360 10.74 23.62 1.39
C ILE A 360 11.98 22.76 1.39
N ILE A 361 13.16 23.39 1.33
CA ILE A 361 14.43 22.69 1.26
C ILE A 361 15.41 23.20 2.32
N VAL A 362 16.14 22.26 2.92
CA VAL A 362 17.30 22.54 3.77
C VAL A 362 18.55 22.25 2.96
N SER A 363 19.37 23.27 2.74
CA SER A 363 20.63 23.12 2.03
C SER A 363 21.79 22.77 2.97
N SER A 364 22.92 22.31 2.42
CA SER A 364 24.07 21.83 3.17
C SER A 364 24.80 22.91 3.98
N ASN A 365 24.52 24.19 3.74
CA ASN A 365 25.01 25.30 4.56
C ASN A 365 24.05 25.67 5.69
N GLY A 366 22.95 24.93 5.87
CA GLY A 366 21.94 25.15 6.91
C GLY A 366 20.81 26.10 6.51
N GLN A 367 20.88 26.74 5.35
CA GLN A 367 19.85 27.68 4.90
C GLN A 367 18.59 26.93 4.45
N ILE A 368 17.43 27.38 4.93
CA ILE A 368 16.12 26.93 4.49
C ILE A 368 15.62 27.88 3.40
N THR A 369 15.15 27.31 2.29
CA THR A 369 14.51 28.04 1.19
C THR A 369 13.11 27.49 0.98
N ALA A 370 12.13 28.39 0.83
CA ALA A 370 10.78 28.07 0.37
C ALA A 370 10.61 28.60 -1.06
N VAL A 371 10.09 27.76 -1.95
CA VAL A 371 9.80 28.15 -3.34
C VAL A 371 8.32 27.91 -3.62
N SER A 372 7.64 28.95 -4.09
CA SER A 372 6.25 28.89 -4.55
C SER A 372 6.19 29.17 -6.04
N LEU A 373 5.31 28.46 -6.77
CA LEU A 373 5.09 28.64 -8.21
C LEU A 373 3.98 29.63 -8.54
N GLU A 374 3.72 30.59 -7.66
CA GLU A 374 3.01 31.82 -8.02
C GLU A 374 3.53 32.42 -9.34
N THR A 375 2.72 33.26 -10.00
CA THR A 375 3.16 33.98 -11.21
C THR A 375 3.38 35.46 -10.87
N PRO A 376 4.63 35.95 -10.76
CA PRO A 376 5.91 35.25 -10.94
C PRO A 376 6.32 34.41 -9.73
N SER A 377 7.18 33.40 -9.96
CA SER A 377 7.59 32.46 -8.91
C SER A 377 8.24 33.20 -7.74
N LYS A 378 7.91 32.82 -6.52
CA LYS A 378 8.42 33.43 -5.30
C LYS A 378 9.46 32.53 -4.64
N THR A 379 10.51 33.14 -4.11
CA THR A 379 11.51 32.41 -3.31
C THR A 379 11.79 33.17 -2.03
N LEU A 380 11.57 32.50 -0.91
CA LEU A 380 11.86 33.02 0.42
C LEU A 380 13.06 32.28 0.99
N ILE A 381 13.96 33.04 1.62
CA ILE A 381 15.13 32.50 2.29
C ILE A 381 14.96 32.77 3.79
N SER A 382 15.18 31.74 4.59
CA SER A 382 15.09 31.84 6.04
C SER A 382 16.07 32.84 6.65
N GLU A 383 15.59 33.58 7.64
CA GLU A 383 16.43 34.25 8.61
C GLU A 383 16.95 33.22 9.62
N GLY A 384 18.26 33.00 9.60
CA GLY A 384 18.95 31.98 10.38
C GLY A 384 19.32 30.75 9.55
N THR A 385 20.03 29.83 10.19
CA THR A 385 20.52 28.59 9.56
C THR A 385 20.50 27.47 10.57
N ILE A 386 20.26 26.24 10.11
CA ILE A 386 20.45 25.03 10.91
C ILE A 386 21.95 24.73 11.00
N THR A 387 22.49 24.56 12.21
CA THR A 387 23.94 24.31 12.38
C THR A 387 24.39 22.92 11.93
N ASP A 388 23.50 21.92 11.98
CA ASP A 388 23.75 20.54 11.54
C ASP A 388 22.66 20.05 10.55
N PRO A 389 22.71 20.50 9.29
CA PRO A 389 21.69 20.14 8.30
C PRO A 389 21.77 18.67 7.84
N ILE A 390 22.90 17.99 8.04
CA ILE A 390 23.11 16.61 7.56
C ILE A 390 22.26 15.61 8.34
N THR A 391 22.01 15.88 9.62
CA THR A 391 21.24 15.00 10.50
C THR A 391 19.80 15.46 10.69
N CYS A 392 19.37 16.55 10.03
CA CYS A 392 18.05 17.12 10.30
C CYS A 392 16.90 16.14 9.99
N VAL A 393 15.84 16.22 10.79
CA VAL A 393 14.53 15.62 10.54
C VAL A 393 13.58 16.78 10.34
N ILE A 394 12.75 16.72 9.29
CA ILE A 394 11.71 17.71 9.01
C ILE A 394 10.36 16.98 9.08
N SER A 395 9.39 17.58 9.76
CA SER A 395 8.01 17.11 9.79
C SER A 395 7.07 18.27 9.50
N VAL A 396 5.92 17.94 8.93
CA VAL A 396 4.86 18.84 8.50
C VAL A 396 3.55 18.37 9.11
N GLY A 397 2.69 19.30 9.50
CA GLY A 397 1.36 19.02 10.00
C GLY A 397 0.66 20.31 10.45
N ARG A 398 -0.56 20.17 10.98
CA ARG A 398 -1.43 21.29 11.36
C ARG A 398 -1.80 21.21 12.83
N ILE A 399 -1.21 22.05 13.68
CA ILE A 399 -1.46 22.12 15.13
C ILE A 399 -2.10 23.45 15.54
N LEU A 400 -1.53 24.57 15.08
CA LEU A 400 -1.97 25.92 15.46
C LEU A 400 -2.95 26.49 14.44
N ASN A 401 -2.73 26.21 13.16
CA ASN A 401 -3.51 26.68 12.03
C ASN A 401 -4.12 25.49 11.26
N GLU A 402 -5.44 25.49 11.07
CA GLU A 402 -6.14 24.42 10.33
C GLU A 402 -6.00 24.58 8.81
N ASP A 403 -5.70 25.79 8.35
CA ASP A 403 -5.64 26.15 6.93
C ASP A 403 -4.21 26.14 6.37
N ALA A 404 -3.18 26.25 7.22
CA ALA A 404 -1.78 26.26 6.80
C ALA A 404 -0.94 25.22 7.55
N ASP A 405 -0.02 24.60 6.85
CA ASP A 405 0.94 23.64 7.36
C ASP A 405 2.03 24.33 8.19
N GLU A 406 2.37 23.77 9.36
CA GLU A 406 3.55 24.16 10.11
C GLU A 406 4.68 23.15 9.96
N ILE A 407 5.91 23.65 9.99
CA ILE A 407 7.11 22.83 9.80
C ILE A 407 7.95 22.83 11.06
N TYR A 408 8.23 21.63 11.54
CA TYR A 408 9.10 21.40 12.70
C TYR A 408 10.35 20.66 12.30
N ILE A 409 11.48 21.10 12.86
CA ILE A 409 12.80 20.61 12.49
C ILE A 409 13.59 20.30 13.75
N THR A 410 14.32 19.19 13.74
CA THR A 410 15.31 18.86 14.77
C THR A 410 16.59 18.36 14.12
N SER A 411 17.75 18.68 14.69
CA SER A 411 19.05 18.10 14.33
C SER A 411 19.80 17.62 15.58
N GLN A 412 20.88 16.86 15.41
CA GLN A 412 21.65 16.32 16.54
C GLN A 412 22.22 17.39 17.49
N ARG A 413 22.40 18.63 17.01
CA ARG A 413 22.98 19.75 17.78
C ARG A 413 21.99 20.86 18.07
N GLU A 414 20.77 20.75 17.55
CA GLU A 414 19.71 21.72 17.72
C GLU A 414 18.63 21.18 18.62
N GLY A 415 17.84 22.10 19.18
CA GLY A 415 16.63 21.72 19.87
C GLY A 415 15.49 21.42 18.87
N ILE A 416 14.26 21.70 19.28
CA ILE A 416 13.12 21.73 18.38
C ILE A 416 13.01 23.14 17.79
N LEU A 417 13.00 23.21 16.47
CA LEU A 417 12.86 24.43 15.70
C LEU A 417 11.50 24.41 15.00
N GLN A 418 10.87 25.57 14.86
CA GLN A 418 9.72 25.81 14.00
C GLN A 418 10.13 26.76 12.88
N LEU A 419 9.68 26.47 11.68
CA LEU A 419 9.72 27.42 10.57
C LEU A 419 8.45 28.27 10.60
N THR A 420 8.59 29.59 10.68
CA THR A 420 7.45 30.51 10.71
C THR A 420 7.48 31.43 9.50
N LEU A 421 6.33 31.61 8.86
CA LEU A 421 6.13 32.59 7.80
C LEU A 421 5.29 33.76 8.34
N HIS A 422 5.85 34.97 8.33
CA HIS A 422 5.11 36.17 8.72
C HIS A 422 5.44 37.31 7.75
N GLN A 423 4.43 37.84 7.05
CA GLN A 423 4.61 38.94 6.07
C GLN A 423 5.74 38.66 5.07
N ASP A 424 5.72 37.48 4.43
CA ASP A 424 6.74 37.02 3.47
C ASP A 424 8.16 36.86 4.03
N LYS A 425 8.30 36.87 5.35
CA LYS A 425 9.57 36.63 6.02
C LYS A 425 9.57 35.26 6.66
N LEU A 426 10.44 34.40 6.14
CA LEU A 426 10.67 33.06 6.65
C LEU A 426 11.68 33.13 7.80
N SER A 427 11.34 32.65 8.99
CA SER A 427 12.22 32.70 10.17
C SER A 427 12.31 31.34 10.85
N ILE A 428 13.46 31.03 11.43
CA ILE A 428 13.68 29.81 12.22
C ILE A 428 13.61 30.18 13.70
N VAL A 429 12.62 29.65 14.41
CA VAL A 429 12.41 29.91 15.84
C VAL A 429 12.70 28.63 16.62
N ARG A 430 13.57 28.71 17.63
CA ARG A 430 13.77 27.60 18.57
C ARG A 430 12.67 27.62 19.63
N ILE A 431 11.86 26.57 19.67
CA ILE A 431 10.72 26.44 20.60
C ILE A 431 11.05 25.51 21.78
N SER A 432 12.11 24.71 21.69
CA SER A 432 12.64 23.91 22.81
C SER A 432 14.15 23.70 22.67
N SER A 433 14.84 23.52 23.79
CA SER A 433 16.25 23.11 23.83
C SER A 433 16.43 21.59 23.80
N GLU A 434 15.35 20.82 23.93
CA GLU A 434 15.39 19.36 23.80
C GLU A 434 15.79 18.95 22.39
N SER A 435 16.78 18.06 22.28
CA SER A 435 17.28 17.54 21.00
C SER A 435 16.82 16.10 20.84
N PRO A 436 15.58 15.88 20.37
CA PRO A 436 15.06 14.53 20.20
C PRO A 436 15.82 13.78 19.12
N ILE A 437 15.65 12.45 19.04
CA ILE A 437 16.20 11.65 17.95
C ILE A 437 15.41 11.93 16.67
N SER A 438 14.10 12.05 16.80
CA SER A 438 13.15 12.33 15.71
C SER A 438 11.90 13.02 16.24
N LEU A 439 11.11 13.62 15.35
CA LEU A 439 9.83 14.23 15.68
C LEU A 439 8.79 14.00 14.57
N THR A 440 7.51 13.95 14.93
CA THR A 440 6.39 13.91 14.00
C THR A 440 5.18 14.65 14.58
N ILE A 441 4.16 14.90 13.76
CA ILE A 441 2.88 15.47 14.19
C ILE A 441 1.80 14.42 14.01
N ALA A 442 1.05 14.12 15.07
CA ALA A 442 0.08 13.05 14.99
C ALA A 442 -1.16 13.27 15.86
N LYS A 443 -2.29 12.72 15.42
CA LYS A 443 -3.51 12.60 16.20
C LYS A 443 -3.39 11.39 17.11
N THR A 444 -3.65 11.60 18.39
CA THR A 444 -3.66 10.53 19.38
C THR A 444 -5.09 10.08 19.71
N ARG A 445 -6.10 10.79 19.21
CA ARG A 445 -7.53 10.55 19.40
C ARG A 445 -8.35 11.21 18.28
N LYS A 446 -9.50 10.63 17.98
CA LYS A 446 -10.45 11.07 16.93
C LYS A 446 -10.80 12.57 16.93
N GLU A 447 -11.02 13.17 18.09
CA GLU A 447 -11.42 14.58 18.23
C GLU A 447 -10.33 15.45 18.87
N SER A 448 -9.10 14.92 19.01
CA SER A 448 -8.00 15.70 19.56
C SER A 448 -7.33 16.55 18.49
N LYS A 449 -6.89 17.75 18.90
CA LYS A 449 -5.87 18.47 18.13
C LYS A 449 -4.62 17.59 17.98
N PRO A 450 -3.94 17.62 16.83
CA PRO A 450 -2.68 16.91 16.66
C PRO A 450 -1.64 17.37 17.70
N HIS A 451 -0.77 16.46 18.07
CA HIS A 451 0.31 16.70 19.02
C HIS A 451 1.64 16.72 18.29
N LEU A 452 2.57 17.54 18.77
CA LEU A 452 3.97 17.37 18.42
C LEU A 452 4.54 16.22 19.26
N ILE A 453 5.04 15.18 18.59
CA ILE A 453 5.55 13.96 19.22
C ILE A 453 7.04 13.87 18.93
N THR A 454 7.80 13.50 19.96
CA THR A 454 9.25 13.30 19.83
C THR A 454 9.68 11.93 20.32
N LEU A 455 10.65 11.33 19.64
CA LEU A 455 11.32 10.12 20.09
C LEU A 455 12.64 10.49 20.76
N ASN A 456 12.86 10.12 22.01
CA ASN A 456 14.11 10.43 22.73
C ASN A 456 14.74 9.19 23.37
N TYR A 457 16.03 9.34 23.71
CA TYR A 457 16.71 8.43 24.63
C TYR A 457 16.44 8.85 26.08
N SER A 458 16.14 7.87 26.92
CA SER A 458 16.04 7.98 28.37
C SER A 458 16.99 6.98 29.04
N LEU A 459 17.14 7.07 30.36
CA LEU A 459 17.90 6.08 31.16
C LEU A 459 17.37 4.65 31.00
N ASN A 460 16.08 4.49 30.68
CA ASN A 460 15.39 3.20 30.60
C ASN A 460 15.17 2.71 29.17
N GLY A 461 15.76 3.36 28.17
CA GLY A 461 15.56 3.06 26.74
C GLY A 461 14.89 4.21 26.00
N LEU A 462 14.07 3.90 25.01
CA LEU A 462 13.39 4.91 24.19
C LEU A 462 12.09 5.37 24.85
N ASN A 463 11.74 6.64 24.65
CA ASN A 463 10.48 7.21 25.09
C ASN A 463 9.83 8.04 23.96
N LEU A 464 8.52 8.21 24.06
CA LEU A 464 7.77 9.19 23.29
C LEU A 464 7.34 10.32 24.22
N SER A 465 7.69 11.55 23.88
CA SER A 465 7.20 12.74 24.59
C SER A 465 6.18 13.47 23.72
N PHE A 466 5.04 13.81 24.31
CA PHE A 466 3.90 14.45 23.67
C PHE A 466 3.82 15.91 24.12
N PHE A 467 3.67 16.82 23.18
CA PHE A 467 3.60 18.24 23.42
C PHE A 467 2.33 18.84 22.83
N SER A 468 1.70 19.75 23.59
CA SER A 468 0.84 20.76 22.98
C SER A 468 1.72 21.87 22.43
N VAL A 469 1.31 22.44 21.30
CA VAL A 469 1.88 23.68 20.77
C VAL A 469 0.84 24.76 20.97
N GLU A 470 1.24 25.88 21.56
CA GLU A 470 0.40 27.04 21.80
C GLU A 470 1.11 28.30 21.33
N GLU A 471 0.36 29.27 20.83
CA GLU A 471 0.90 30.57 20.47
C GLU A 471 0.77 31.54 21.65
N VAL A 472 1.91 32.06 22.13
CA VAL A 472 1.98 33.03 23.22
C VAL A 472 2.65 34.29 22.71
N LEU A 473 1.88 35.38 22.61
CA LEU A 473 2.37 36.69 22.14
C LEU A 473 3.00 36.66 20.73
N GLY A 474 2.45 35.87 19.80
CA GLY A 474 2.97 35.78 18.44
C GLY A 474 4.11 34.79 18.25
N VAL A 475 4.43 34.00 19.28
CA VAL A 475 5.53 33.02 19.26
C VAL A 475 5.00 31.67 19.71
N ALA A 476 5.27 30.63 18.93
CA ALA A 476 4.93 29.28 19.34
C ALA A 476 5.77 28.86 20.56
N SER A 477 5.11 28.27 21.52
CA SER A 477 5.68 27.61 22.67
C SER A 477 5.17 26.18 22.73
N ILE A 478 5.93 25.29 23.33
CA ILE A 478 5.51 23.90 23.52
C ILE A 478 5.44 23.58 25.01
N SER A 479 4.40 22.84 25.38
CA SER A 479 4.23 22.33 26.74
C SER A 479 4.16 20.81 26.70
N LYS A 480 5.06 20.15 27.43
CA LYS A 480 5.07 18.69 27.53
C LYS A 480 3.84 18.23 28.32
N LEU A 481 3.00 17.42 27.69
CA LEU A 481 1.77 16.90 28.29
C LEU A 481 2.06 15.64 29.09
N PHE A 482 2.73 14.67 28.45
CA PHE A 482 3.09 13.40 29.06
C PHE A 482 4.22 12.72 28.28
N GLU A 483 4.76 11.65 28.86
CA GLU A 483 5.80 10.83 28.29
C GLU A 483 5.45 9.36 28.52
N ILE A 484 5.67 8.52 27.51
CA ILE A 484 5.47 7.07 27.62
C ILE A 484 6.74 6.34 27.21
N PRO A 485 7.13 5.28 27.93
CA PRO A 485 8.22 4.41 27.51
C PRO A 485 7.81 3.63 26.26
N LEU A 486 8.75 3.49 25.32
CA LEU A 486 8.60 2.67 24.12
C LEU A 486 9.19 1.28 24.38
N TYR A 487 8.34 0.26 24.30
CA TYR A 487 8.77 -1.13 24.43
C TYR A 487 9.08 -1.70 23.05
N LEU A 488 10.33 -2.12 22.87
CA LEU A 488 10.78 -2.87 21.72
C LEU A 488 11.07 -4.33 22.11
N PRO A 489 10.93 -5.29 21.19
CA PRO A 489 11.21 -6.70 21.47
C PRO A 489 12.65 -6.98 21.92
N GLU A 490 13.58 -6.13 21.51
CA GLU A 490 14.97 -6.14 21.97
C GLU A 490 15.56 -4.72 21.94
N PRO A 491 16.59 -4.44 22.74
CA PRO A 491 17.30 -3.17 22.67
C PRO A 491 17.99 -3.00 21.32
N ILE A 492 17.73 -1.89 20.64
CA ILE A 492 18.37 -1.54 19.37
C ILE A 492 19.16 -0.24 19.51
N GLU A 493 20.29 -0.16 18.80
CA GLU A 493 21.05 1.09 18.68
C GLU A 493 20.47 1.91 17.52
N ILE A 494 20.07 3.15 17.79
CA ILE A 494 19.52 4.06 16.79
C ILE A 494 20.54 5.16 16.52
N LYS A 495 20.82 5.39 15.23
CA LYS A 495 21.64 6.48 14.76
C LYS A 495 20.88 7.22 13.67
N ARG A 496 20.91 8.55 13.70
CA ARG A 496 20.39 9.34 12.59
C ARG A 496 21.13 8.97 11.31
N GLY A 497 20.39 8.76 10.23
CA GLY A 497 20.91 8.53 8.90
C GLY A 497 21.64 9.77 8.35
N LYS A 498 22.32 9.59 7.22
CA LYS A 498 22.96 10.68 6.49
C LYS A 498 22.02 11.08 5.37
N ASN A 499 21.41 12.27 5.48
CA ASN A 499 20.45 12.80 4.52
C ASN A 499 21.04 12.98 3.10
N LEU A 500 20.26 13.51 2.15
CA LEU A 500 20.58 13.57 0.71
C LEU A 500 21.94 14.22 0.40
N CYS A 501 22.35 15.19 1.21
CA CYS A 501 23.61 15.89 1.05
C CYS A 501 24.85 15.04 1.39
N SER A 502 24.69 13.78 1.80
CA SER A 502 25.77 12.79 1.83
C SER A 502 26.30 12.47 0.43
N GLY A 503 25.45 12.64 -0.60
CA GLY A 503 25.73 12.27 -1.98
C GLY A 503 25.53 10.78 -2.27
N ASP A 504 25.02 9.99 -1.34
CA ASP A 504 24.69 8.58 -1.59
C ASP A 504 23.17 8.37 -1.59
N ILE A 505 22.59 8.16 -2.77
CA ILE A 505 21.14 7.91 -2.94
C ILE A 505 20.69 6.55 -2.36
N ARG A 506 21.63 5.74 -1.87
CA ARG A 506 21.40 4.41 -1.30
C ARG A 506 21.26 4.42 0.22
N THR A 507 21.67 5.49 0.89
CA THR A 507 21.74 5.51 2.35
C THR A 507 20.39 5.81 2.98
N SER A 508 20.19 5.28 4.18
CA SER A 508 19.02 5.56 5.00
C SER A 508 18.86 7.05 5.25
N ARG A 509 17.62 7.53 5.17
CA ARG A 509 17.24 8.92 5.42
C ARG A 509 16.60 9.03 6.80
N ASN A 510 16.67 10.23 7.39
CA ASN A 510 15.93 10.54 8.60
C ASN A 510 14.50 10.90 8.22
N ILE A 511 13.57 9.96 8.40
CA ILE A 511 12.16 10.16 8.05
C ILE A 511 11.31 9.94 9.29
N ALA A 512 10.32 10.79 9.48
CA ALA A 512 9.30 10.64 10.50
C ALA A 512 7.94 10.83 9.84
N LYS A 513 7.03 9.89 10.07
CA LYS A 513 5.70 9.89 9.48
C LYS A 513 4.70 9.35 10.48
N SER A 514 3.49 9.88 10.43
CA SER A 514 2.34 9.42 11.20
C SER A 514 1.21 9.13 10.21
N LEU A 515 0.49 8.04 10.45
CA LEU A 515 -0.64 7.65 9.62
C LEU A 515 -1.55 6.73 10.42
N ASP A 516 -2.85 6.95 10.35
CA ASP A 516 -3.90 6.01 10.80
C ASP A 516 -4.01 4.83 9.82
N ILE A 517 -3.16 3.82 10.00
CA ILE A 517 -3.09 2.63 9.15
C ILE A 517 -4.26 1.69 9.46
N ASP A 518 -4.69 1.59 10.71
CA ASP A 518 -5.73 0.67 11.12
C ASP A 518 -7.17 1.21 10.99
N ASN A 519 -7.30 2.50 10.67
CA ASN A 519 -8.52 3.29 10.54
C ASN A 519 -9.32 3.39 11.85
N ASP A 520 -8.63 3.52 12.99
CA ASP A 520 -9.22 3.74 14.31
C ASP A 520 -9.27 5.22 14.73
N SER A 521 -8.85 6.14 13.85
CA SER A 521 -8.71 7.58 14.07
C SER A 521 -7.55 7.98 14.99
N VAL A 522 -6.59 7.10 15.19
CA VAL A 522 -5.30 7.35 15.82
C VAL A 522 -4.20 7.05 14.82
N ASP A 523 -3.21 7.93 14.75
CA ASP A 523 -2.04 7.68 13.92
C ASP A 523 -1.05 6.72 14.61
N GLU A 524 -0.56 5.73 13.88
CA GLU A 524 0.68 5.03 14.18
C GLU A 524 1.91 5.83 13.73
N PHE A 525 3.06 5.57 14.36
CA PHE A 525 4.29 6.33 14.10
C PHE A 525 5.35 5.50 13.40
N PHE A 526 6.01 6.12 12.42
CA PHE A 526 7.07 5.52 11.64
C PHE A 526 8.30 6.40 11.68
N PHE A 527 9.39 5.86 12.23
CA PHE A 527 10.67 6.55 12.31
C PHE A 527 11.75 5.75 11.58
N ALA A 528 12.29 6.33 10.51
CA ALA A 528 13.41 5.78 9.78
C ALA A 528 14.73 6.44 10.19
N PHE A 529 15.74 5.60 10.38
CA PHE A 529 17.06 5.92 10.87
C PHE A 529 18.12 5.18 10.06
N GLU A 530 19.39 5.34 10.40
CA GLU A 530 20.46 4.53 9.83
C GLU A 530 20.16 3.04 10.04
N LYS A 531 19.92 2.32 8.92
CA LYS A 531 19.69 0.86 8.87
C LYS A 531 18.53 0.35 9.74
N THR A 532 17.63 1.23 10.16
CA THR A 532 16.51 0.86 11.04
C THR A 532 15.26 1.63 10.64
N LEU A 533 14.14 0.93 10.56
CA LEU A 533 12.80 1.51 10.58
C LEU A 533 12.10 1.02 11.84
N ILE A 534 11.45 1.92 12.58
CA ILE A 534 10.63 1.58 13.73
C ILE A 534 9.19 1.97 13.38
N GLY A 535 8.27 1.03 13.51
CA GLY A 535 6.84 1.32 13.55
C GLY A 535 6.33 1.19 14.97
N ILE A 536 5.48 2.12 15.40
CA ILE A 536 4.99 2.21 16.77
C ILE A 536 3.48 2.34 16.73
N ASP A 537 2.82 1.52 17.52
CA ASP A 537 1.40 1.63 17.80
C ASP A 537 1.19 2.04 19.27
N LEU A 538 0.21 2.92 19.49
CA LEU A 538 -0.20 3.38 20.80
C LEU A 538 -1.28 2.43 21.33
N LYS A 539 -0.90 1.54 22.26
CA LYS A 539 -1.89 0.75 22.99
C LYS A 539 -2.57 1.66 24.04
N PHE A 540 -3.77 2.14 23.69
CA PHE A 540 -4.59 3.04 24.53
C PHE A 540 -5.09 2.40 25.83
#